data_AF-A0A968Q3F4-F1
#
_entry.id   AF-A0A968Q3F4-F1
#
_cell.length_a   1.000
_cell.length_b   1.000
_cell.length_c   1.000
_cell.angle_alpha   90.00
_cell.angle_beta   90.00
_cell.angle_gamma   90.00
#
_symmetry.space_group_name_H-M   'P 1'
#
loop_
_entity.id
_entity.type
_entity.pdbx_description
1 polymer ?
#
loop_
_entity_poly.entity_id
_entity_poly.type
_entity_poly.pdbx_seq_one_letter_code
_entity_poly.pdbx_strand_id
1 'polypeptide(L)' 'MTEKTERITVFICGSALRGQPDNQNLQAAEFVGEAQTAPIYRLHSVKDGWHPGIYEV' A
#
# COMPACT_ATOMS: atom_id res chain seq x y z
N MET A 1 -31.05 -0.34 12.93
CA MET A 1 -29.78 0.41 12.99
C MET A 1 -28.97 -0.03 11.79
N THR A 2 -28.85 0.81 10.76
CA THR A 2 -28.04 0.50 9.58
C THR A 2 -26.60 0.88 9.89
N GLU A 3 -25.74 -0.12 10.10
CA GLU A 3 -24.30 0.11 10.18
C GLU A 3 -23.82 0.65 8.83
N LYS A 4 -23.23 1.83 8.85
CA LYS A 4 -22.60 2.42 7.67
C LYS A 4 -21.21 1.81 7.57
N THR A 5 -21.02 0.88 6.63
CA THR A 5 -19.68 0.33 6.35
C THR A 5 -18.81 1.42 5.75
N GLU A 6 -17.86 1.93 6.52
CA GLU A 6 -16.85 2.85 6.01
C GLU A 6 -15.81 2.07 5.22
N ARG A 7 -15.58 2.49 3.97
CA ARG A 7 -14.54 1.94 3.11
C ARG A 7 -13.32 2.85 3.18
N ILE A 8 -12.16 2.25 3.42
CA ILE A 8 -10.88 2.94 3.41
C ILE A 8 -10.14 2.55 2.14
N THR A 9 -9.74 3.54 1.36
CA THR A 9 -8.85 3.34 0.21
C THR A 9 -7.42 3.61 0.66
N VAL A 10 -6.53 2.65 0.42
CA VAL A 10 -5.11 2.75 0.74
C VAL A 10 -4.29 2.60 -0.55
N PHE A 11 -3.17 3.33 -0.61
CA PHE A 11 -2.15 3.11 -1.62
C PHE A 11 -1.05 2.22 -1.03
N ILE A 12 -0.62 1.20 -1.78
CA ILE A 12 0.42 0.24 -1.36
C ILE A 12 1.58 0.36 -2.34
N CYS A 13 2.80 0.52 -1.83
CA CYS A 13 4.01 0.65 -2.62
C CYS A 13 5.12 -0.32 -2.19
N GLY A 14 4.75 -1.44 -1.55
CA GLY A 14 5.72 -2.34 -0.93
C GLY A 14 5.36 -3.81 -0.88
N SER A 15 5.73 -4.48 0.21
CA SER A 15 5.66 -5.94 0.34
C SER A 15 4.25 -6.53 0.25
N ALA A 16 3.20 -5.70 0.33
CA ALA A 16 1.81 -6.11 0.11
C ALA A 16 1.36 -6.03 -1.36
N LEU A 17 2.20 -5.58 -2.30
CA LEU A 17 1.91 -5.62 -3.74
C LEU A 17 1.70 -7.07 -4.22
N ARG A 18 1.01 -7.25 -5.35
CA ARG A 18 0.80 -8.59 -5.94
C ARG A 18 2.13 -9.28 -6.20
N GLY A 19 2.24 -10.55 -5.79
CA GLY A 19 3.46 -11.34 -5.92
C GLY A 19 4.53 -11.04 -4.88
N GLN A 20 4.31 -10.10 -3.95
CA GLN A 20 5.23 -9.83 -2.84
C GLN A 20 4.83 -10.60 -1.56
N PRO A 21 5.78 -10.79 -0.62
CA PRO A 21 5.60 -11.71 0.51
C PRO A 21 4.42 -11.41 1.45
N ASP A 22 3.99 -10.15 1.56
CA ASP A 22 2.93 -9.73 2.48
C ASP A 22 1.57 -9.54 1.78
N ASN A 23 1.43 -9.90 0.50
CA ASN A 23 0.18 -9.72 -0.24
C ASN A 23 -1.01 -10.43 0.41
N GLN A 24 -0.77 -11.60 1.03
CA GLN A 24 -1.80 -12.34 1.77
C GLN A 24 -2.43 -11.55 2.93
N ASN A 25 -1.74 -10.54 3.47
CA ASN A 25 -2.23 -9.73 4.58
C ASN A 25 -3.36 -8.80 4.15
N LEU A 26 -3.56 -8.59 2.84
CA LEU A 26 -4.67 -7.82 2.30
C LEU A 26 -6.03 -8.54 2.39
N GLN A 27 -6.04 -9.86 2.58
CA GLN A 27 -7.26 -10.65 2.80
C GLN A 27 -8.36 -10.33 1.76
N ALA A 28 -9.50 -9.81 2.20
CA ALA A 28 -10.67 -9.49 1.37
C ALA A 28 -10.62 -8.08 0.76
N ALA A 29 -9.48 -7.37 0.83
CA ALA A 29 -9.34 -6.06 0.22
C ALA A 29 -9.55 -6.14 -1.30
N GLU A 30 -10.42 -5.27 -1.80
CA GLU A 30 -10.71 -5.17 -3.23
C GLU A 30 -9.57 -4.44 -3.94
N PHE A 31 -9.06 -5.03 -5.02
CA PHE A 31 -8.12 -4.34 -5.89
C PHE A 31 -8.86 -3.31 -6.74
N VAL A 32 -8.54 -2.02 -6.54
CA VAL A 32 -9.14 -0.91 -7.28
C VAL A 32 -8.42 -0.64 -8.59
N GLY A 33 -7.09 -0.71 -8.61
CA GLY A 33 -6.28 -0.35 -9.77
C GLY A 33 -4.81 -0.09 -9.44
N GLU A 34 -4.00 0.11 -10.48
CA GLU A 34 -2.63 0.60 -10.35
C GLU A 34 -2.63 2.13 -10.31
N ALA A 35 -1.70 2.73 -9.58
CA ALA A 35 -1.55 4.17 -9.46
C ALA A 35 -0.08 4.56 -9.36
N GLN A 36 0.23 5.79 -9.78
CA GLN A 36 1.55 6.39 -9.62
C GLN A 36 1.45 7.58 -8.66
N THR A 37 2.45 7.75 -7.81
CA THR A 37 2.53 8.94 -6.96
C THR A 37 2.86 10.17 -7.78
N ALA A 38 2.48 11.35 -7.28
CA ALA A 38 3.01 12.61 -7.80
C ALA A 38 4.56 12.63 -7.67
N PRO A 39 5.28 13.42 -8.51
CA PRO A 39 6.75 13.47 -8.51
C PRO A 39 7.38 14.14 -7.26
N ILE A 40 6.59 14.31 -6.20
CA ILE A 40 6.96 14.83 -4.87
C ILE A 40 7.17 13.72 -3.83
N TYR A 41 7.07 12.44 -4.21
CA TYR A 41 7.36 11.32 -3.31
C TYR A 41 8.69 10.65 -3.64
N ARG A 42 9.36 10.13 -2.59
CA ARG A 42 10.58 9.33 -2.71
C ARG A 42 10.45 8.02 -1.95
N LEU A 43 11.01 6.97 -2.54
CA LEU A 43 11.13 5.65 -1.93
C LEU A 43 12.53 5.46 -1.36
N HIS A 44 12.62 4.76 -0.24
CA HIS A 44 13.88 4.33 0.36
C HIS A 44 13.72 2.95 1.00
N SER A 45 14.85 2.29 1.21
CA SER A 45 14.92 1.04 1.95
C SER A 45 14.90 1.28 3.46
N VAL A 46 14.01 0.60 4.17
CA VAL A 46 13.87 0.59 5.62
C VAL A 46 14.42 -0.73 6.18
N LYS A 47 15.02 -0.69 7.37
CA LYS A 47 15.58 -1.88 8.08
C LYS A 47 16.45 -2.74 7.16
N ASP A 48 17.61 -2.21 6.76
CA ASP A 48 18.61 -2.91 5.95
C ASP A 48 18.08 -3.50 4.62
N GLY A 49 17.04 -2.90 4.05
CA GLY A 49 16.47 -3.34 2.77
C GLY A 49 15.21 -4.19 2.87
N TRP A 50 14.70 -4.46 4.07
CA TRP A 50 13.55 -5.35 4.25
C TRP A 50 12.23 -4.76 3.72
N HIS A 51 11.97 -3.47 3.97
CA HIS A 51 10.71 -2.85 3.55
C HIS A 51 10.95 -1.54 2.80
N PRO A 52 10.16 -1.22 1.78
CA PRO A 52 10.17 0.12 1.21
C PRO A 52 9.41 1.09 2.11
N GLY A 53 10.02 2.24 2.37
CA GLY A 53 9.37 3.39 3.00
C GLY A 53 9.16 4.49 1.97
N ILE A 54 8.06 5.23 2.08
CA ILE A 54 7.72 6.35 1.21
C ILE A 54 7.51 7.62 2.02
N TYR A 55 8.00 8.75 1.52
CA TYR A 55 7.81 10.07 2.13
C TYR A 55 7.73 11.16 1.05
N GLU A 56 7.10 12.27 1.39
CA GLU A 56 7.00 13.48 0.57
C GLU A 56 8.29 14.32 0.69
N VAL A 57 8.71 14.97 -0.40
CA VAL A 57 9.91 15.82 -0.50
C VAL A 57 9.64 17.21 -1.05
#